data_AF-A0A7S1LA97-F1
#
_entry.id   AF-A0A7S1LA97-F1
#
_cell.length_a   1.000
_cell.length_b   1.000
_cell.length_c   1.000
_cell.angle_alpha   90.00
_cell.angle_beta   90.00
_cell.angle_gamma   90.00
#
_symmetry.space_group_name_H-M   'P 1'
#
loop_
_entity.id
_entity.type
_entity.pdbx_description
1 polymer ?
#
loop_
_entity_poly.entity_id
_entity_poly.type
_entity_poly.pdbx_seq_one_letter_code
_entity_poly.pdbx_strand_id
1 'polypeptide(L)'
;PVEVAEELKWFVWNDIWARVNSRLSASQSDAKRRQEQHKQARQDGDRSDAHFRKAVATGVFPKSTLHTFRRQVAAIGSAAATGAQEGSTQKVKEVQVMDCPKEIDESLWGKLVEAIKSAAVAANMMSLGQGNEQTKAIQGKFEESWRQFEQDVGSYYDEDDAPDADAAGPGADAEDCQPVGLPASLVAELKWFVWNRVWSRVNADLACERDGEEGKWRMLQSQKDGKRAV
;
A
#
# COMPACT_ATOMS: atom_id res chain seq x y z
N PRO A 1 18.29 1.89 -2.94
CA PRO A 1 18.34 1.73 -1.46
C PRO A 1 17.02 1.20 -0.90
N VAL A 2 17.11 0.28 0.06
CA VAL A 2 15.95 -0.41 0.65
C VAL A 2 15.03 0.57 1.38
N GLU A 3 15.61 1.59 2.02
CA GLU A 3 14.86 2.62 2.76
C GLU A 3 13.93 3.40 1.83
N VAL A 4 14.39 3.72 0.61
CA VAL A 4 13.54 4.40 -0.39
C VAL A 4 12.44 3.48 -0.89
N ALA A 5 12.75 2.22 -1.13
CA ALA A 5 11.76 1.23 -1.54
C ALA A 5 10.67 1.07 -0.45
N GLU A 6 11.05 1.04 0.82
CA GLU A 6 10.10 0.96 1.94
C GLU A 6 9.22 2.21 2.05
N GLU A 7 9.81 3.40 1.95
CA GLU A 7 9.04 4.65 1.98
C GLU A 7 8.07 4.75 0.78
N LEU A 8 8.50 4.33 -0.42
CA LEU A 8 7.61 4.27 -1.60
C LEU A 8 6.50 3.23 -1.44
N LYS A 9 6.77 2.08 -0.80
CA LYS A 9 5.76 1.05 -0.50
C LYS A 9 4.61 1.63 0.33
N TRP A 10 4.97 2.29 1.42
CA TRP A 10 3.98 2.84 2.34
C TRP A 10 3.27 4.06 1.75
N PHE A 11 3.95 4.86 0.93
CA PHE A 11 3.29 5.89 0.15
C PHE A 11 2.19 5.31 -0.76
N VAL A 12 2.50 4.26 -1.55
CA VAL A 12 1.56 3.59 -2.47
C VAL A 12 0.35 3.07 -1.70
N TRP A 13 0.60 2.29 -0.65
CA TRP A 13 -0.46 1.66 0.13
C TRP A 13 -1.42 2.70 0.72
N ASN A 14 -0.88 3.75 1.35
CA ASN A 14 -1.68 4.78 1.98
C ASN A 14 -2.40 5.68 0.95
N ASP A 15 -1.82 6.03 -0.21
CA ASP A 15 -2.51 6.85 -1.22
C ASP A 15 -3.72 6.10 -1.80
N ILE A 16 -3.58 4.79 -2.06
CA ILE A 16 -4.67 3.95 -2.55
C ILE A 16 -5.81 3.90 -1.51
N TRP A 17 -5.49 3.63 -0.25
CA TRP A 17 -6.49 3.58 0.82
C TRP A 17 -7.17 4.93 1.05
N ALA A 18 -6.43 6.03 1.01
CA ALA A 18 -6.99 7.38 1.11
C ALA A 18 -8.07 7.62 0.06
N ARG A 19 -7.83 7.21 -1.19
CA ARG A 19 -8.78 7.34 -2.30
C ARG A 19 -9.97 6.42 -2.15
N VAL A 20 -9.74 5.14 -1.82
CA VAL A 20 -10.80 4.15 -1.61
C VAL A 20 -11.72 4.61 -0.48
N ASN A 21 -11.18 4.95 0.68
CA ASN A 21 -11.94 5.42 1.84
C ASN A 21 -12.70 6.72 1.54
N SER A 22 -12.08 7.67 0.85
CA SER A 22 -12.73 8.90 0.43
C SER A 22 -13.95 8.62 -0.45
N ARG A 23 -13.78 7.75 -1.47
CA ARG A 23 -14.85 7.40 -2.40
C ARG A 23 -16.00 6.63 -1.74
N LEU A 24 -15.67 5.66 -0.89
CA LEU A 24 -16.67 4.89 -0.14
C LEU A 24 -17.45 5.80 0.81
N SER A 25 -16.78 6.73 1.49
CA SER A 25 -17.44 7.70 2.37
C SER A 25 -18.49 8.52 1.62
N ALA A 26 -18.19 8.97 0.39
CA ALA A 26 -19.12 9.74 -0.43
C ALA A 26 -20.36 8.93 -0.84
N SER A 27 -20.23 7.61 -0.98
CA SER A 27 -21.35 6.71 -1.32
C SER A 27 -22.12 6.17 -0.12
N GLN A 28 -21.63 6.37 1.11
CA GLN A 28 -22.18 5.76 2.32
C GLN A 28 -23.41 6.51 2.83
N SER A 29 -24.54 5.83 3.03
CA SER A 29 -25.78 6.43 3.54
C SER A 29 -25.76 6.65 5.06
N ASP A 30 -25.11 5.74 5.80
CA ASP A 30 -24.96 5.84 7.25
C ASP A 30 -23.96 6.95 7.64
N ALA A 31 -24.42 7.91 8.45
CA ALA A 31 -23.63 9.10 8.80
C ALA A 31 -22.40 8.76 9.65
N LYS A 32 -22.50 7.77 10.54
CA LYS A 32 -21.39 7.38 11.43
C LYS A 32 -20.30 6.69 10.62
N ARG A 33 -20.66 5.72 9.76
CA ARG A 33 -19.73 5.06 8.84
C ARG A 33 -19.10 6.04 7.86
N ARG A 34 -19.89 6.97 7.31
CA ARG A 34 -19.37 8.05 6.44
C ARG A 34 -18.31 8.88 7.15
N GLN A 35 -18.57 9.31 8.38
CA GLN A 35 -17.62 10.11 9.16
C GLN A 35 -16.34 9.34 9.47
N GLU A 36 -16.45 8.06 9.85
CA GLU A 36 -15.28 7.22 10.12
C GLU A 36 -14.44 6.99 8.86
N GLN A 37 -15.06 6.63 7.73
CA GLN A 37 -14.34 6.46 6.46
C GLN A 37 -13.67 7.76 5.98
N HIS A 38 -14.34 8.91 6.14
CA HIS A 38 -13.73 10.20 5.82
C HIS A 38 -12.52 10.51 6.72
N LYS A 39 -12.59 10.17 8.01
CA LYS A 39 -11.48 10.31 8.95
C LYS A 39 -10.31 9.39 8.56
N GLN A 40 -10.59 8.14 8.23
CA GLN A 40 -9.57 7.18 7.77
C GLN A 40 -8.91 7.68 6.48
N ALA A 41 -9.69 8.13 5.49
CA ALA A 41 -9.18 8.70 4.25
C ALA A 41 -8.18 9.85 4.50
N ARG A 42 -8.48 10.72 5.46
CA ARG A 42 -7.57 11.81 5.84
C ARG A 42 -6.28 11.30 6.49
N GLN A 43 -6.39 10.35 7.43
CA GLN A 43 -5.23 9.75 8.09
C GLN A 43 -4.33 8.99 7.12
N ASP A 44 -4.91 8.33 6.13
CA ASP A 44 -4.18 7.66 5.05
C ASP A 44 -3.49 8.68 4.16
N GLY A 45 -4.17 9.78 3.79
CA GLY A 45 -3.58 10.88 3.02
C GLY A 45 -2.38 11.51 3.73
N ASP A 46 -2.51 11.82 5.03
CA ASP A 46 -1.44 12.41 5.84
C ASP A 46 -0.22 11.47 5.93
N ARG A 47 -0.47 10.15 6.11
CA ARG A 47 0.60 9.13 6.11
C ARG A 47 1.27 9.01 4.76
N SER A 48 0.50 8.97 3.68
CA SER A 48 1.03 8.90 2.31
C SER A 48 1.96 10.08 2.01
N ASP A 49 1.53 11.31 2.32
CA ASP A 49 2.34 12.52 2.12
C ASP A 49 3.60 12.53 2.99
N ALA A 50 3.56 11.96 4.19
CA ALA A 50 4.75 11.82 5.04
C ALA A 50 5.78 10.87 4.40
N HIS A 51 5.35 9.69 3.94
CA HIS A 51 6.21 8.72 3.29
C HIS A 51 6.79 9.25 1.97
N PHE A 52 5.98 9.93 1.15
CA PHE A 52 6.46 10.54 -0.08
C PHE A 52 7.51 11.62 0.17
N ARG A 53 7.32 12.47 1.20
CA ARG A 53 8.32 13.49 1.57
C ARG A 53 9.64 12.88 2.02
N LYS A 54 9.60 11.76 2.76
CA LYS A 54 10.82 11.03 3.14
C LYS A 54 11.52 10.44 1.92
N ALA A 55 10.79 9.82 0.99
CA ALA A 55 11.36 9.33 -0.27
C ALA A 55 12.02 10.46 -1.07
N VAL A 56 11.37 11.63 -1.18
CA VAL A 56 11.96 12.82 -1.83
C VAL A 56 13.23 13.30 -1.10
N ALA A 57 13.23 13.29 0.22
CA ALA A 57 14.35 13.77 1.03
C ALA A 57 15.62 12.91 0.87
N THR A 58 15.49 11.65 0.46
CA THR A 58 16.64 10.77 0.22
C THR A 58 17.47 11.19 -0.99
N GLY A 59 16.90 11.95 -1.94
CA GLY A 59 17.60 12.40 -3.14
C GLY A 59 17.96 11.30 -4.14
N VAL A 60 17.58 10.04 -3.90
CA VAL A 60 17.93 8.89 -4.74
C VAL A 60 17.35 9.01 -6.15
N PHE A 61 16.13 9.53 -6.26
CA PHE A 61 15.48 9.75 -7.56
C PHE A 61 15.27 11.25 -7.82
N PRO A 62 15.42 11.70 -9.08
CA PRO A 62 15.00 13.03 -9.48
C PRO A 62 13.52 13.29 -9.18
N LYS A 63 13.18 14.55 -8.93
CA LYS A 63 11.78 14.96 -8.69
C LYS A 63 10.85 14.60 -9.84
N SER A 64 11.34 14.59 -11.07
CA SER A 64 10.60 14.15 -12.27
C SER A 64 10.19 12.69 -12.18
N THR A 65 11.10 11.80 -11.80
CA THR A 65 10.86 10.36 -11.61
C THR A 65 9.81 10.12 -10.54
N LEU A 66 9.96 10.75 -9.37
CA LEU A 66 8.99 10.65 -8.27
C LEU A 66 7.62 11.26 -8.64
N HIS A 67 7.60 12.28 -9.51
CA HIS A 67 6.35 12.83 -10.04
C HIS A 67 5.62 11.84 -10.95
N THR A 68 6.33 11.19 -11.88
CA THR A 68 5.75 10.11 -12.72
C THR A 68 5.22 8.98 -11.85
N PHE A 69 5.99 8.56 -10.85
CA PHE A 69 5.56 7.55 -9.88
C PHE A 69 4.26 7.95 -9.16
N ARG A 70 4.21 9.16 -8.58
CA ARG A 70 3.00 9.68 -7.93
C ARG A 70 1.80 9.72 -8.87
N ARG A 71 2.00 10.08 -10.15
CA ARG A 71 0.93 10.09 -11.15
C ARG A 71 0.41 8.68 -11.47
N GLN A 72 1.30 7.69 -11.60
CA GLN A 72 0.92 6.31 -11.82
C GLN A 72 0.09 5.76 -10.64
N VAL A 73 0.55 6.00 -9.40
CA VAL A 73 -0.17 5.61 -8.18
C VAL A 73 -1.53 6.29 -8.11
N ALA A 74 -1.61 7.59 -8.40
CA ALA A 74 -2.88 8.32 -8.41
C ALA A 74 -3.88 7.77 -9.43
N ALA A 75 -3.42 7.39 -10.63
CA ALA A 75 -4.27 6.80 -11.67
C ALA A 75 -4.83 5.44 -11.22
N ILE A 76 -3.95 4.56 -10.73
CA ILE A 76 -4.32 3.23 -10.24
C ILE A 76 -5.23 3.32 -9.01
N GLY A 77 -4.90 4.16 -8.04
CA GLY A 77 -5.70 4.36 -6.83
C GLY A 77 -7.09 4.94 -7.11
N SER A 78 -7.21 5.80 -8.12
CA SER A 78 -8.53 6.33 -8.55
C SER A 78 -9.38 5.25 -9.22
N ALA A 79 -8.76 4.37 -10.01
CA ALA A 79 -9.42 3.20 -10.57
C ALA A 79 -9.83 2.20 -9.47
N ALA A 80 -8.99 2.00 -8.45
CA ALA A 80 -9.31 1.17 -7.29
C ALA A 80 -10.51 1.71 -6.52
N ALA A 81 -10.56 3.02 -6.25
CA ALA A 81 -11.65 3.67 -5.56
C ALA A 81 -12.98 3.55 -6.33
N THR A 82 -12.93 3.73 -7.66
CA THR A 82 -14.10 3.54 -8.53
C THR A 82 -14.54 2.07 -8.53
N GLY A 83 -13.58 1.15 -8.65
CA GLY A 83 -13.85 -0.28 -8.63
C GLY A 83 -14.44 -0.77 -7.30
N ALA A 84 -14.00 -0.23 -6.17
CA ALA A 84 -14.54 -0.52 -4.84
C ALA A 84 -16.01 -0.12 -4.74
N GLN A 85 -16.38 1.04 -5.31
CA GLN A 85 -17.78 1.48 -5.36
C GLN A 85 -18.64 0.58 -6.28
N GLU A 86 -18.06 0.06 -7.36
CA GLU A 86 -18.76 -0.74 -8.37
C GLU A 86 -18.70 -2.25 -8.12
N GLY A 87 -17.97 -2.71 -7.11
CA GLY A 87 -17.78 -4.14 -6.86
C GLY A 87 -16.90 -4.83 -7.92
N SER A 88 -15.98 -4.11 -8.56
CA SER A 88 -15.17 -4.62 -9.68
C SER A 88 -13.70 -4.26 -9.54
N THR A 89 -12.83 -5.23 -9.80
CA THR A 89 -11.36 -5.03 -9.85
C THR A 89 -10.85 -4.76 -11.27
N GLN A 90 -11.72 -4.87 -12.28
CA GLN A 90 -11.33 -4.79 -13.69
C GLN A 90 -10.73 -3.43 -14.05
N LYS A 91 -11.28 -2.35 -13.49
CA LYS A 91 -10.79 -0.99 -13.72
C LYS A 91 -9.32 -0.80 -13.35
N VAL A 92 -8.84 -1.49 -12.31
CA VAL A 92 -7.43 -1.43 -11.90
C VAL A 92 -6.52 -2.07 -12.95
N LYS A 93 -6.95 -3.19 -13.52
CA LYS A 93 -6.17 -3.95 -14.52
C LYS A 93 -6.03 -3.15 -15.82
N GLU A 94 -7.09 -2.45 -16.20
CA GLU A 94 -7.19 -1.64 -17.41
C GLU A 94 -6.44 -0.31 -17.34
N VAL A 95 -5.93 0.10 -16.16
CA VAL A 95 -5.13 1.32 -16.05
C VAL A 95 -3.89 1.20 -16.93
N GLN A 96 -3.74 2.16 -17.83
CA GLN A 96 -2.57 2.27 -18.70
C GLN A 96 -1.30 2.52 -17.89
N VAL A 97 -0.23 1.84 -18.28
CA VAL A 97 1.12 2.07 -17.74
C VAL A 97 1.66 3.35 -18.39
N MET A 98 2.08 4.30 -17.57
CA MET A 98 2.73 5.53 -18.04
C MET A 98 4.16 5.23 -18.52
N ASP A 99 4.70 6.14 -19.34
CA ASP A 99 6.06 6.05 -19.84
C ASP A 99 7.08 5.86 -18.71
N CYS A 100 8.00 4.93 -18.92
CA CYS A 100 9.06 4.63 -17.95
C CYS A 100 9.94 5.88 -17.74
N PRO A 101 10.19 6.29 -16.48
CA PRO A 101 11.21 7.29 -16.18
C PRO A 101 12.58 6.83 -16.69
N LYS A 102 13.41 7.78 -17.16
CA LYS A 102 14.74 7.46 -17.72
C LYS A 102 15.70 6.85 -16.71
N GLU A 103 15.45 7.09 -15.43
CA GLU A 103 16.26 6.65 -14.30
C GLU A 103 15.89 5.25 -13.80
N ILE A 104 14.87 4.61 -14.39
CA ILE A 104 14.40 3.29 -14.01
C ILE A 104 14.43 2.42 -15.28
N ASP A 105 14.90 1.18 -15.15
CA ASP A 105 14.82 0.20 -16.23
C ASP A 105 13.35 -0.15 -16.55
N GLU A 106 13.04 -0.38 -17.82
CA GLU A 106 11.66 -0.63 -18.27
C GLU A 106 11.05 -1.90 -17.65
N SER A 107 11.86 -2.95 -17.47
CA SER A 107 11.43 -4.19 -16.80
C SER A 107 11.12 -3.93 -15.32
N LEU A 108 11.98 -3.16 -14.65
CA LEU A 108 11.80 -2.79 -13.25
C LEU A 108 10.56 -1.90 -13.06
N TRP A 109 10.34 -0.94 -13.97
CA TRP A 109 9.14 -0.11 -13.98
C TRP A 109 7.87 -0.94 -14.18
N GLY A 110 7.89 -1.90 -15.10
CA GLY A 110 6.79 -2.83 -15.32
C GLY A 110 6.41 -3.62 -14.05
N LYS A 111 7.42 -4.19 -13.37
CA LYS A 111 7.23 -4.91 -12.10
C LYS A 111 6.67 -4.01 -11.00
N LEU A 112 7.19 -2.79 -10.89
CA LEU A 112 6.72 -1.80 -9.92
C LEU A 112 5.25 -1.43 -10.15
N VAL A 113 4.86 -1.21 -11.41
CA VAL A 113 3.48 -0.89 -11.78
C VAL A 113 2.53 -2.06 -11.47
N GLU A 114 2.97 -3.29 -11.72
CA GLU A 114 2.19 -4.50 -11.38
C GLU A 114 2.01 -4.66 -9.86
N ALA A 115 3.04 -4.33 -9.07
CA ALA A 115 2.93 -4.31 -7.62
C ALA A 115 1.91 -3.25 -7.14
N ILE A 116 1.91 -2.04 -7.74
CA ILE A 116 0.90 -1.00 -7.44
C ILE A 116 -0.51 -1.48 -7.83
N LYS A 117 -0.69 -2.12 -8.99
CA LYS A 117 -1.97 -2.70 -9.40
C LYS A 117 -2.44 -3.78 -8.42
N SER A 118 -1.54 -4.65 -7.97
CA SER A 118 -1.84 -5.68 -6.97
C SER A 118 -2.31 -5.09 -5.63
N ALA A 119 -1.64 -4.03 -5.15
CA ALA A 119 -2.07 -3.31 -3.95
C ALA A 119 -3.48 -2.70 -4.11
N ALA A 120 -3.78 -2.14 -5.28
CA ALA A 120 -5.09 -1.59 -5.59
C ALA A 120 -6.20 -2.65 -5.67
N VAL A 121 -5.91 -3.82 -6.25
CA VAL A 121 -6.85 -4.96 -6.25
C VAL A 121 -7.09 -5.44 -4.82
N ALA A 122 -6.04 -5.54 -4.00
CA ALA A 122 -6.17 -5.92 -2.59
C ALA A 122 -7.08 -4.97 -1.82
N ALA A 123 -6.83 -3.65 -1.91
CA ALA A 123 -7.65 -2.63 -1.25
C ALA A 123 -9.12 -2.70 -1.67
N ASN A 124 -9.37 -2.91 -2.96
CA ASN A 124 -10.71 -3.06 -3.51
C ASN A 124 -11.42 -4.30 -2.93
N MET A 125 -10.77 -5.48 -2.95
CA MET A 125 -11.37 -6.71 -2.40
C MET A 125 -11.58 -6.65 -0.88
N MET A 126 -10.64 -6.05 -0.14
CA MET A 126 -10.77 -5.77 1.29
C MET A 126 -12.01 -4.91 1.57
N SER A 127 -12.21 -3.86 0.77
CA SER A 127 -13.35 -2.95 0.95
C SER A 127 -14.70 -3.59 0.67
N LEU A 128 -14.75 -4.64 -0.17
CA LEU A 128 -15.96 -5.38 -0.52
C LEU A 128 -16.31 -6.48 0.49
N GLY A 129 -15.48 -6.70 1.53
CA GLY A 129 -15.66 -7.79 2.47
C GLY A 129 -15.56 -9.18 1.83
N GLN A 130 -15.00 -9.28 0.61
CA GLN A 130 -14.85 -10.53 -0.11
C GLN A 130 -13.72 -11.35 0.52
N GLY A 131 -14.11 -12.34 1.31
CA GLY A 131 -13.36 -13.56 1.65
C GLY A 131 -11.94 -13.33 2.16
N ASN A 132 -11.76 -13.42 3.47
CA ASN A 132 -10.49 -13.24 4.17
C ASN A 132 -9.31 -14.03 3.53
N GLU A 133 -9.55 -15.19 2.92
CA GLU A 133 -8.52 -15.98 2.24
C GLU A 133 -8.08 -15.42 0.87
N GLN A 134 -9.03 -15.03 0.02
CA GLN A 134 -8.69 -14.50 -1.33
C GLN A 134 -8.02 -13.13 -1.22
N THR A 135 -8.48 -12.32 -0.26
CA THR A 135 -7.84 -11.07 0.13
C THR A 135 -6.40 -11.29 0.62
N LYS A 136 -6.17 -12.27 1.52
CA LYS A 136 -4.82 -12.63 1.98
C LYS A 136 -3.92 -13.12 0.85
N ALA A 137 -4.44 -13.92 -0.09
CA ALA A 137 -3.66 -14.40 -1.22
C ALA A 137 -3.17 -13.25 -2.12
N ILE A 138 -4.03 -12.26 -2.38
CA ILE A 138 -3.66 -11.10 -3.22
C ILE A 138 -2.75 -10.13 -2.48
N GLN A 139 -2.95 -9.96 -1.17
CA GLN A 139 -2.00 -9.24 -0.34
C GLN A 139 -0.63 -9.93 -0.32
N GLY A 140 -0.60 -11.27 -0.25
CA GLY A 140 0.60 -12.07 -0.41
C GLY A 140 1.30 -11.82 -1.75
N LYS A 141 0.54 -11.73 -2.86
CA LYS A 141 1.09 -11.37 -4.19
C LYS A 141 1.68 -9.97 -4.22
N PHE A 142 1.05 -8.99 -3.56
CA PHE A 142 1.63 -7.65 -3.42
C PHE A 142 2.95 -7.69 -2.66
N GLU A 143 2.99 -8.35 -1.51
CA GLU A 143 4.21 -8.49 -0.70
C GLU A 143 5.32 -9.24 -1.44
N GLU A 144 4.97 -10.29 -2.19
CA GLU A 144 5.90 -11.07 -3.02
C GLU A 144 6.44 -10.24 -4.18
N SER A 145 5.57 -9.55 -4.91
CA SER A 145 5.96 -8.67 -6.03
C SER A 145 6.83 -7.52 -5.55
N TRP A 146 6.52 -6.95 -4.38
CA TRP A 146 7.34 -5.91 -3.76
C TRP A 146 8.69 -6.44 -3.29
N ARG A 147 8.72 -7.65 -2.72
CA ARG A 147 9.98 -8.30 -2.33
C ARG A 147 10.86 -8.61 -3.53
N GLN A 148 10.27 -9.06 -4.63
CA GLN A 148 11.01 -9.28 -5.87
C GLN A 148 11.61 -7.96 -6.38
N PHE A 149 10.84 -6.87 -6.33
CA PHE A 149 11.36 -5.53 -6.63
C PHE A 149 12.51 -5.12 -5.70
N GLU A 150 12.37 -5.34 -4.37
CA GLU A 150 13.44 -5.07 -3.40
C GLU A 150 14.72 -5.89 -3.72
N GLN A 151 14.58 -7.16 -4.10
CA GLN A 151 15.69 -8.05 -4.45
C GLN A 151 16.38 -7.64 -5.75
N ASP A 152 15.62 -7.34 -6.80
CA ASP A 152 16.15 -6.93 -8.10
C ASP A 152 16.91 -5.58 -8.01
N VAL A 153 16.47 -4.69 -7.12
CA VAL A 153 17.18 -3.44 -6.81
C VAL A 153 18.43 -3.70 -5.98
N GLY A 154 18.38 -4.66 -5.05
CA GLY A 154 19.52 -5.03 -4.19
C GLY A 154 20.65 -5.71 -4.95
N SER A 155 20.35 -6.64 -5.86
CA SER A 155 21.35 -7.38 -6.63
C SER A 155 22.16 -6.51 -7.60
N TYR A 156 21.72 -5.27 -7.85
CA TYR A 156 22.45 -4.32 -8.69
C TYR A 156 23.67 -3.70 -7.99
N TYR A 157 23.81 -3.91 -6.67
CA TYR A 157 24.88 -3.35 -5.84
C TYR A 157 25.77 -4.42 -5.19
N ASP A 158 25.64 -5.70 -5.56
CA ASP A 158 26.51 -6.78 -5.07
C ASP A 158 27.88 -6.75 -5.79
N GLU A 159 28.79 -6.00 -5.16
CA GLU A 159 30.19 -6.31 -4.80
C GLU A 159 31.27 -6.81 -5.80
N ASP A 160 30.98 -7.20 -7.04
CA ASP A 160 32.04 -7.77 -7.93
C ASP A 160 32.68 -6.79 -8.94
N ASP A 161 32.22 -5.54 -9.02
CA ASP A 161 32.78 -4.49 -9.90
C ASP A 161 33.28 -3.27 -9.09
N ALA A 162 33.86 -3.50 -7.91
CA ALA A 162 34.71 -2.48 -7.31
C ALA A 162 35.96 -2.34 -8.20
N PRO A 163 36.17 -1.20 -8.90
CA PRO A 163 37.37 -1.02 -9.71
C PRO A 163 38.59 -1.18 -8.81
N ASP A 164 39.55 -2.02 -9.24
CA ASP A 164 40.82 -2.27 -8.54
C ASP A 164 41.37 -0.97 -7.94
N ALA A 165 41.43 -0.92 -6.60
CA ALA A 165 41.86 0.23 -5.82
C ALA A 165 43.36 0.55 -5.97
N ASP A 166 44.06 -0.08 -6.89
CA ASP A 166 45.50 0.07 -7.11
C ASP A 166 45.86 1.25 -8.03
N ALA A 167 44.90 2.09 -8.41
CA ALA A 167 45.12 3.29 -9.21
C ALA A 167 44.79 4.61 -8.48
N ALA A 168 44.99 4.70 -7.16
CA ALA A 168 44.82 5.95 -6.42
C ALA A 168 46.17 6.60 -6.09
N GLY A 169 46.53 7.61 -6.89
CA GLY A 169 47.53 8.60 -6.52
C GLY A 169 47.07 9.44 -5.30
N PRO A 170 48.00 10.08 -4.57
CA PRO A 170 47.68 10.75 -3.32
C PRO A 170 46.96 12.08 -3.59
N GLY A 171 45.71 12.19 -3.14
CA GLY A 171 45.06 13.48 -2.93
C GLY A 171 43.57 13.51 -3.21
N ALA A 172 42.76 13.22 -2.19
CA ALA A 172 41.52 13.95 -1.91
C ALA A 172 40.92 13.41 -0.61
N ASP A 173 40.91 14.25 0.42
CA ASP A 173 40.11 14.06 1.62
C ASP A 173 38.63 14.16 1.24
N ALA A 174 37.94 13.02 1.20
CA ALA A 174 36.49 12.96 1.20
C ALA A 174 36.08 11.91 2.24
N GLU A 175 35.48 12.37 3.33
CA GLU A 175 34.94 11.52 4.38
C GLU A 175 33.92 10.56 3.79
N ASP A 176 34.29 9.29 3.83
CA ASP A 176 33.60 8.16 3.24
C ASP A 176 32.39 7.80 4.13
N CYS A 177 31.22 8.36 3.81
CA CYS A 177 29.95 7.96 4.41
C CYS A 177 29.52 6.61 3.83
N GLN A 178 30.02 5.52 4.41
CA GLN A 178 29.52 4.20 4.10
C GLN A 178 28.07 4.05 4.56
N PRO A 179 27.16 3.53 3.71
CA PRO A 179 25.76 3.33 4.08
C PRO A 179 25.67 2.24 5.15
N VAL A 180 25.28 2.64 6.36
CA VAL A 180 24.96 1.70 7.44
C VAL A 180 23.62 1.05 7.11
N GLY A 181 23.67 -0.16 6.54
CA GLY A 181 22.48 -0.99 6.33
C GLY A 181 21.81 -1.32 7.67
N LEU A 182 20.50 -1.10 7.76
CA LEU A 182 19.72 -1.55 8.90
C LEU A 182 19.71 -3.09 8.95
N PRO A 183 19.89 -3.72 10.12
CA PRO A 183 19.88 -5.17 10.24
C PRO A 183 18.52 -5.72 9.81
N ALA A 184 18.53 -6.74 8.94
CA ALA A 184 17.34 -7.35 8.34
C ALA A 184 16.28 -7.81 9.37
N SER A 185 16.69 -8.07 10.62
CA SER A 185 15.80 -8.39 11.73
C SER A 185 14.87 -7.22 12.13
N LEU A 186 15.35 -5.97 12.00
CA LEU A 186 14.56 -4.78 12.35
C LEU A 186 13.46 -4.49 11.31
N VAL A 187 13.76 -4.74 10.03
CA VAL A 187 12.82 -4.57 8.91
C VAL A 187 11.69 -5.60 8.99
N ALA A 188 11.99 -6.85 9.38
CA ALA A 188 10.99 -7.89 9.57
C ALA A 188 10.04 -7.56 10.75
N GLU A 189 10.56 -7.06 11.87
CA GLU A 189 9.75 -6.70 13.03
C GLU A 189 8.89 -5.43 12.81
N LEU A 190 9.39 -4.44 12.07
CA LEU A 190 8.62 -3.25 11.69
C LEU A 190 7.46 -3.59 10.74
N LYS A 191 7.71 -4.45 9.73
CA LYS A 191 6.66 -4.98 8.84
C LYS A 191 5.59 -5.73 9.67
N TRP A 192 5.98 -6.54 10.65
CA TRP A 192 5.07 -7.29 11.52
C TRP A 192 4.28 -6.40 12.50
N PHE A 193 4.91 -5.35 13.04
CA PHE A 193 4.26 -4.42 13.96
C PHE A 193 3.20 -3.55 13.27
N VAL A 194 3.51 -2.99 12.10
CA VAL A 194 2.54 -2.22 11.29
C VAL A 194 1.41 -3.13 10.83
N TRP A 195 1.74 -4.36 10.42
CA TRP A 195 0.78 -5.40 10.07
C TRP A 195 -0.22 -5.65 11.20
N ASN A 196 0.23 -5.97 12.41
CA ASN A 196 -0.67 -6.28 13.52
C ASN A 196 -1.48 -5.09 14.01
N ARG A 197 -0.91 -3.87 13.97
CA ARG A 197 -1.61 -2.66 14.43
C ARG A 197 -2.75 -2.27 13.49
N VAL A 198 -2.57 -2.42 12.17
CA VAL A 198 -3.61 -2.14 11.18
C VAL A 198 -4.61 -3.30 11.10
N TRP A 199 -4.14 -4.55 11.11
CA TRP A 199 -4.97 -5.76 11.05
C TRP A 199 -5.87 -5.93 12.27
N SER A 200 -5.36 -5.66 13.48
CA SER A 200 -6.18 -5.70 14.71
C SER A 200 -7.28 -4.64 14.72
N ARG A 201 -7.04 -3.47 14.12
CA ARG A 201 -8.03 -2.39 14.01
C ARG A 201 -9.13 -2.75 13.03
N VAL A 202 -8.75 -3.25 11.84
CA VAL A 202 -9.69 -3.68 10.81
C VAL A 202 -10.54 -4.86 11.29
N ASN A 203 -9.95 -5.85 11.97
CA ASN A 203 -10.71 -6.97 12.51
C ASN A 203 -11.60 -6.58 13.70
N ALA A 204 -11.19 -5.64 14.55
CA ALA A 204 -12.04 -5.14 15.62
C ALA A 204 -13.27 -4.41 15.07
N ASP A 205 -13.09 -3.62 14.01
CA ASP A 205 -14.21 -2.92 13.36
C ASP A 205 -15.15 -3.91 12.63
N LEU A 206 -14.60 -4.92 11.95
CA LEU A 206 -15.40 -5.99 11.32
C LEU A 206 -16.13 -6.88 12.34
N ALA A 207 -15.54 -7.14 13.51
CA ALA A 207 -16.19 -7.89 14.58
C ALA A 207 -17.35 -7.11 15.21
N CYS A 208 -17.20 -5.80 15.42
CA CYS A 208 -18.28 -4.94 15.92
C CYS A 208 -19.49 -4.86 14.95
N GLU A 209 -19.26 -4.93 13.65
CA GLU A 209 -20.36 -4.95 12.66
C GLU A 209 -21.13 -6.28 12.69
N ARG A 210 -20.43 -7.39 12.91
CA ARG A 210 -21.04 -8.71 13.01
C ARG A 210 -21.92 -8.87 14.26
N ASP A 211 -21.48 -8.34 15.41
CA ASP A 211 -22.29 -8.35 16.64
C ASP A 211 -23.54 -7.45 16.52
N GLY A 212 -23.45 -6.35 15.75
CA GLY A 212 -24.59 -5.49 15.46
C GLY A 212 -25.66 -6.15 14.58
N GLU A 213 -25.24 -6.96 13.60
CA GLU A 213 -26.17 -7.73 12.76
C GLU A 213 -26.76 -8.94 13.49
N GLU A 214 -25.96 -9.73 14.23
CA GLU A 214 -26.47 -10.83 15.05
C GLU A 214 -27.45 -10.33 16.13
N GLY A 215 -27.19 -9.16 16.73
CA GLY A 215 -28.11 -8.51 17.66
C GLY A 215 -29.44 -8.10 17.02
N LYS A 216 -29.42 -7.56 15.79
CA LYS A 216 -30.63 -7.25 15.01
C LYS A 216 -31.44 -8.50 14.66
N TRP A 217 -30.76 -9.57 14.23
CA TRP A 217 -31.42 -10.84 13.91
C TRP A 217 -32.10 -11.47 15.12
N ARG A 218 -31.44 -11.51 16.28
CA ARG A 218 -32.05 -12.02 17.53
C ARG A 218 -33.27 -11.20 17.96
N MET A 219 -33.21 -9.88 17.81
CA MET A 219 -34.33 -9.00 18.16
C MET A 219 -35.54 -9.21 17.24
N LEU A 220 -35.31 -9.35 15.92
CA LEU A 220 -36.37 -9.65 14.95
C LEU A 220 -36.99 -11.03 15.15
N GLN A 221 -36.19 -12.01 15.58
CA GLN A 221 -36.67 -13.36 15.86
C GLN A 221 -37.53 -13.40 17.13
N SER A 222 -37.09 -12.72 18.20
CA SER A 222 -37.88 -12.56 19.43
C SER A 222 -39.22 -11.85 19.19
N GLN A 223 -39.26 -10.85 18.30
CA GLN A 223 -40.52 -10.18 17.92
C GLN A 223 -41.46 -11.08 17.10
N LYS A 224 -40.94 -11.99 16.28
CA LYS A 224 -41.76 -12.98 15.55
C LYS A 224 -42.36 -14.01 16.51
N ASP A 225 -41.59 -14.47 17.49
CA ASP A 225 -42.04 -15.49 18.43
C ASP A 225 -43.06 -14.93 19.42
N GLY A 226 -42.90 -13.67 19.86
CA GLY A 226 -43.89 -12.99 20.71
C GLY A 226 -45.24 -12.73 20.03
N LYS A 227 -45.28 -12.61 18.69
CA LYS A 227 -46.54 -12.44 17.92
C LYS A 227 -47.29 -13.73 17.64
N ARG A 228 -46.66 -14.90 17.83
CA ARG A 228 -47.31 -16.22 17.66
C ARG A 228 -47.95 -16.76 18.95
N ALA A 229 -47.66 -16.13 20.09
CA ALA A 229 -48.14 -16.56 21.40
C ALA A 229 -49.45 -15.88 21.85
N VAL A 230 -50.16 -15.20 20.93
CA VAL A 230 -51.46 -14.54 21.18
C VAL A 230 -52.52 -15.18 20.30
#